data_AF-A0A931LTX9-F1
#
_entry.id   AF-A0A931LTX9-F1
#
_cell.length_a   1.000
_cell.length_b   1.000
_cell.length_c   1.000
_cell.angle_alpha   90.00
_cell.angle_beta   90.00
_cell.angle_gamma   90.00
#
_symmetry.space_group_name_H-M   'P 1'
#
loop_
_entity.id
_entity.type
_entity.pdbx_description
1 polymer ?
#
loop_
_entity_poly.entity_id
_entity_poly.type
_entity_poly.pdbx_seq_one_letter_code
_entity_poly.pdbx_strand_id
1 'polypeptide(L)'
;MLSNGKNVAPQPIENKLRALPHVQEAVVLGDGMEFCCALIVPAFDGVRAALGLPPGARLSESAEARALIKREIDGVNKTLASFELVKKFMLLDAMFTIESGELTPTLKVKRKVVRERYASLIEGMRG
;
A
#
# COMPACT_ATOMS: atom_id res chain seq x y z
N MET A 1 13.15 -9.83 -5.58
CA MET A 1 13.28 -11.11 -4.84
C MET A 1 13.26 -10.81 -3.36
N LEU A 2 12.53 -11.58 -2.57
CA LEU A 2 12.60 -11.48 -1.10
C LEU A 2 13.96 -11.98 -0.61
N SER A 3 14.39 -11.53 0.57
CA SER A 3 15.67 -11.93 1.17
C SER A 3 15.79 -13.45 1.42
N ASN A 4 14.66 -14.17 1.41
CA ASN A 4 14.60 -15.63 1.52
C ASN A 4 14.66 -16.38 0.17
N GLY A 5 14.97 -15.68 -0.94
CA GLY A 5 15.08 -16.27 -2.27
C GLY A 5 13.75 -16.53 -2.98
N LYS A 6 12.60 -16.22 -2.36
CA LYS A 6 11.29 -16.33 -3.02
C LYS A 6 11.04 -15.14 -3.95
N ASN A 7 10.54 -15.44 -5.15
CA ASN A 7 10.12 -14.41 -6.08
C ASN A 7 8.63 -14.13 -5.88
N VAL A 8 8.28 -12.86 -5.68
CA VAL A 8 6.88 -12.42 -5.51
C VAL A 8 6.56 -11.48 -6.66
N ALA A 9 5.48 -11.80 -7.39
CA ALA A 9 4.93 -10.92 -8.40
C ALA A 9 4.07 -9.85 -7.69
N PRO A 10 4.45 -8.56 -7.71
CA PRO A 10 3.69 -7.54 -6.98
C PRO A 10 2.32 -7.25 -7.61
N GLN A 11 2.25 -7.27 -8.94
CA GLN A 11 1.06 -6.83 -9.69
C GLN A 11 -0.23 -7.61 -9.33
N PRO A 12 -0.23 -8.96 -9.21
CA PRO A 12 -1.41 -9.69 -8.76
C PRO A 12 -1.91 -9.25 -7.38
N ILE A 13 -0.99 -9.00 -6.45
CA ILE A 13 -1.31 -8.57 -5.09
C ILE A 13 -1.84 -7.14 -5.11
N GLU A 14 -1.18 -6.22 -5.83
CA GLU A 14 -1.61 -4.84 -6.01
C GLU A 14 -3.01 -4.74 -6.63
N ASN A 15 -3.31 -5.59 -7.63
CA ASN A 15 -4.64 -5.66 -8.24
C ASN A 15 -5.72 -6.09 -7.22
N LYS A 16 -5.43 -7.11 -6.40
CA LYS A 16 -6.35 -7.56 -5.34
C LYS A 16 -6.57 -6.46 -4.29
N LEU A 17 -5.50 -5.75 -3.91
CA LEU A 17 -5.58 -4.65 -2.94
C LEU A 17 -6.39 -3.48 -3.50
N ARG A 18 -6.16 -3.07 -4.75
CA ARG A 18 -6.93 -2.00 -5.42
C ARG A 18 -8.41 -2.35 -5.67
N ALA A 19 -8.77 -3.63 -5.62
CA ALA A 19 -10.17 -4.05 -5.72
C ALA A 19 -10.93 -3.84 -4.39
N LEU A 20 -10.24 -3.51 -3.30
CA LEU A 20 -10.86 -3.20 -2.01
C LEU A 20 -11.51 -1.82 -2.04
N PRO A 21 -12.68 -1.64 -1.39
CA PRO A 21 -13.41 -0.37 -1.45
C PRO A 21 -12.67 0.82 -0.81
N HIS A 22 -11.74 0.55 0.11
CA HIS A 22 -11.03 1.58 0.85
C HIS A 22 -9.59 1.83 0.35
N VAL A 23 -9.19 1.21 -0.75
CA VAL A 23 -7.85 1.33 -1.34
C VAL A 23 -7.94 1.95 -2.72
N GLN A 24 -7.33 3.12 -2.89
CA GLN A 24 -7.26 3.78 -4.19
C GLN A 24 -6.08 3.28 -5.02
N GLU A 25 -4.91 3.15 -4.40
CA GLU A 25 -3.69 2.67 -5.06
C GLU A 25 -2.85 1.86 -4.08
N ALA A 26 -2.14 0.86 -4.59
CA ALA A 26 -1.32 -0.03 -3.77
C ALA A 26 0.00 -0.34 -4.47
N VAL A 27 1.11 -0.23 -3.74
CA VAL A 27 2.45 -0.58 -4.21
C VAL A 27 3.05 -1.60 -3.27
N VAL A 28 3.18 -2.84 -3.74
CA VAL A 28 3.73 -3.95 -2.96
C VAL A 28 5.24 -3.99 -3.09
N LEU A 29 5.93 -4.04 -1.97
CA LEU A 29 7.38 -4.01 -1.85
C LEU A 29 7.86 -5.37 -1.34
N GLY A 30 8.58 -6.11 -2.18
CA GLY A 30 9.18 -7.39 -1.79
C GLY A 30 10.62 -7.56 -2.27
N ASP A 31 11.21 -6.53 -2.86
CA ASP A 31 12.58 -6.61 -3.36
C ASP A 31 13.58 -6.19 -2.28
N GLY A 32 14.43 -7.11 -1.85
CA GLY A 32 15.36 -6.91 -0.73
C GLY A 32 14.68 -6.79 0.64
N MET A 33 13.44 -7.26 0.77
CA MET A 33 12.68 -7.29 2.02
C MET A 33 12.59 -8.73 2.55
N GLU A 34 12.52 -8.94 3.86
CA GLU A 34 12.29 -10.27 4.45
C GLU A 34 10.88 -10.81 4.13
N PHE A 35 9.93 -9.91 3.94
CA PHE A 35 8.53 -10.21 3.63
C PHE A 35 7.92 -9.08 2.79
N CYS A 36 6.76 -9.36 2.16
CA CYS A 36 6.07 -8.34 1.40
C CYS A 36 5.51 -7.25 2.31
N CYS A 37 5.77 -6.01 1.94
CA CYS A 37 5.19 -4.81 2.52
C CYS A 37 4.33 -4.09 1.48
N ALA A 38 3.51 -3.12 1.89
CA ALA A 38 2.75 -2.30 0.94
C ALA A 38 2.71 -0.82 1.33
N LEU A 39 2.80 0.06 0.34
CA LEU A 39 2.34 1.44 0.46
C LEU A 39 0.91 1.49 -0.07
N ILE A 40 0.02 2.06 0.73
CA ILE A 40 -1.41 2.13 0.41
C ILE A 40 -1.82 3.59 0.34
N VAL A 41 -2.34 4.01 -0.81
CA VAL A 41 -3.10 5.26 -0.92
C VAL A 41 -4.54 4.92 -0.56
N PRO A 42 -5.08 5.41 0.57
CA PRO A 42 -6.46 5.16 0.92
C PRO A 42 -7.41 5.80 -0.08
N ALA A 43 -8.58 5.21 -0.28
CA ALA A 43 -9.72 5.93 -0.84
C ALA A 43 -10.21 6.92 0.22
N PHE A 44 -9.60 8.11 0.29
CA PHE A 44 -9.69 9.01 1.44
C PHE A 44 -11.12 9.29 1.89
N ASP A 45 -12.01 9.64 0.95
CA ASP A 45 -13.39 9.96 1.28
C ASP A 45 -14.18 8.73 1.71
N GLY A 46 -13.94 7.58 1.07
CA GLY A 46 -14.56 6.31 1.45
C GLY A 46 -14.18 5.88 2.86
N VAL A 47 -12.89 5.97 3.21
CA VAL A 47 -12.40 5.66 4.57
C VAL A 47 -12.96 6.64 5.60
N ARG A 48 -12.94 7.95 5.30
CA ARG A 48 -13.49 8.96 6.22
C ARG A 48 -14.97 8.75 6.47
N ALA A 49 -15.75 8.47 5.41
CA ALA A 49 -17.17 8.18 5.53
C ALA A 49 -17.43 6.91 6.36
N ALA A 50 -16.68 5.83 6.12
CA ALA A 50 -16.82 4.58 6.85
C ALA A 50 -16.51 4.71 8.35
N LEU A 51 -15.64 5.66 8.72
CA LEU A 51 -15.19 5.88 10.10
C LEU A 51 -15.80 7.11 10.78
N GLY A 52 -16.64 7.88 10.07
CA GLY A 52 -17.18 9.14 10.58
C GLY A 52 -16.12 10.21 10.86
N LEU A 53 -15.00 10.19 10.13
CA LEU A 53 -13.90 11.15 10.31
C LEU A 53 -14.19 12.45 9.56
N PRO A 54 -13.75 13.61 10.09
CA PRO A 54 -13.96 14.89 9.42
C PRO A 54 -13.16 14.98 8.10
N PRO A 55 -13.63 15.80 7.15
CA PRO A 55 -12.83 16.17 5.98
C PRO A 55 -11.44 16.68 6.40
N GLY A 56 -10.39 16.23 5.73
CA GLY A 56 -9.01 16.62 6.04
C GLY A 56 -8.36 15.85 7.19
N ALA A 57 -9.06 14.95 7.88
CA ALA A 57 -8.41 14.02 8.82
C ALA A 57 -7.27 13.25 8.12
N ARG A 58 -6.11 13.23 8.77
CA ARG A 58 -4.94 12.47 8.32
C ARG A 58 -5.14 10.99 8.60
N LEU A 59 -5.35 10.23 7.54
CA LEU A 59 -5.60 8.80 7.66
C LEU A 59 -4.33 8.01 8.02
N SER A 60 -3.14 8.53 7.68
CA SER A 60 -1.87 7.89 8.06
C SER A 60 -1.64 7.82 9.57
N GLU A 61 -2.17 8.80 10.31
CA GLU A 61 -2.02 8.93 11.75
C GLU A 61 -3.18 8.24 12.51
N SER A 62 -4.33 8.01 11.86
CA SER A 62 -5.49 7.36 12.48
C SER A 62 -5.25 5.87 12.73
N ALA A 63 -5.47 5.43 13.96
CA ALA A 63 -5.41 4.02 14.34
C ALA A 63 -6.59 3.23 13.74
N GLU A 64 -7.76 3.85 13.67
CA GLU A 64 -8.99 3.30 13.12
C GLU A 64 -8.88 3.06 11.61
N ALA A 65 -8.33 4.03 10.87
CA ALA A 65 -8.06 3.90 9.44
C ALA A 65 -7.07 2.77 9.16
N ARG A 66 -5.98 2.70 9.93
CA ARG A 66 -5.03 1.59 9.86
C ARG A 66 -5.69 0.26 10.17
N ALA A 67 -6.54 0.17 11.19
CA ALA A 67 -7.25 -1.06 11.55
C ALA A 67 -8.24 -1.51 10.46
N LEU A 68 -8.97 -0.58 9.84
CA LEU A 68 -9.88 -0.84 8.74
C LEU A 68 -9.13 -1.45 7.55
N ILE A 69 -8.10 -0.77 7.07
CA ILE A 69 -7.30 -1.24 5.92
C ILE A 69 -6.60 -2.55 6.25
N LYS A 70 -6.07 -2.70 7.48
CA LYS A 70 -5.45 -3.97 7.92
C LYS A 70 -6.43 -5.13 7.77
N ARG A 71 -7.68 -4.97 8.20
CA ARG A 71 -8.71 -6.03 8.11
C ARG A 71 -8.94 -6.47 6.66
N GLU A 72 -8.94 -5.52 5.73
CA GLU A 72 -9.11 -5.84 4.31
C GLU A 72 -7.88 -6.52 3.70
N ILE A 73 -6.68 -6.04 4.05
CA ILE A 73 -5.41 -6.68 3.67
C ILE A 73 -5.36 -8.11 4.22
N ASP A 74 -5.76 -8.33 5.46
CA ASP A 74 -5.84 -9.66 6.08
C ASP A 74 -6.81 -10.56 5.29
N GLY A 75 -7.90 -10.01 4.75
CA GLY A 75 -8.81 -10.71 3.83
C GLY A 75 -8.13 -11.13 2.53
N VAL A 76 -7.39 -10.22 1.90
CA VAL A 76 -6.61 -10.52 0.67
C VAL A 76 -5.53 -11.57 0.95
N ASN A 77 -4.81 -11.44 2.06
CA ASN A 77 -3.75 -12.35 2.50
C ASN A 77 -4.22 -13.80 2.64
N LYS A 78 -5.48 -14.05 3.02
CA LYS A 78 -6.06 -15.41 3.04
C LYS A 78 -6.10 -16.08 1.66
N THR A 79 -6.00 -15.31 0.58
CA THR A 79 -6.01 -15.80 -0.81
C THR A 79 -4.63 -15.95 -1.41
N LEU A 80 -3.57 -15.65 -0.66
CA LEU A 80 -2.19 -15.60 -1.13
C LEU A 80 -1.36 -16.74 -0.52
N ALA A 81 -0.26 -17.08 -1.18
CA ALA A 81 0.70 -18.00 -0.59
C ALA A 81 1.40 -17.36 0.62
N SER A 82 1.92 -18.19 1.53
CA SER A 82 2.55 -17.72 2.78
C SER A 82 3.72 -16.75 2.57
N PHE A 83 4.42 -16.85 1.43
CA PHE A 83 5.54 -15.97 1.07
C PHE A 83 5.10 -14.70 0.34
N GLU A 84 3.85 -14.60 -0.07
CA GLU A 84 3.26 -13.43 -0.75
C GLU A 84 2.48 -12.53 0.22
N LEU A 85 2.31 -12.95 1.48
CA LEU A 85 1.54 -12.22 2.48
C LEU A 85 2.13 -10.83 2.72
N VAL A 86 1.28 -9.81 2.61
CA VAL A 86 1.61 -8.45 3.00
C VAL A 86 1.60 -8.37 4.53
N LYS A 87 2.78 -8.36 5.15
CA LYS A 87 2.91 -8.38 6.63
C LYS A 87 2.91 -6.98 7.24
N LYS A 88 3.44 -5.99 6.53
CA LYS A 88 3.47 -4.58 6.97
C LYS A 88 2.95 -3.68 5.86
N PHE A 89 2.36 -2.57 6.26
CA PHE A 89 1.92 -1.56 5.32
C PHE A 89 1.96 -0.17 5.95
N MET A 90 2.05 0.85 5.10
CA MET A 90 1.91 2.25 5.49
C MET A 90 0.80 2.91 4.67
N LEU A 91 -0.02 3.71 5.33
CA LEU A 91 -1.00 4.56 4.66
C LEU A 91 -0.33 5.88 4.25
N LEU A 92 -0.55 6.30 3.02
CA LEU A 92 -0.05 7.55 2.48
C LEU A 92 -1.10 8.66 2.65
N ASP A 93 -0.62 9.88 2.87
CA ASP A 93 -1.48 11.07 3.02
C ASP A 93 -1.79 11.78 1.70
N ALA A 94 -1.16 11.35 0.61
CA ALA A 94 -1.31 11.95 -0.71
C ALA A 94 -1.59 10.90 -1.78
N MET A 95 -2.38 11.30 -2.76
CA MET A 95 -2.56 10.54 -3.99
C MET A 95 -1.30 10.62 -4.85
N PHE A 96 -1.08 9.59 -5.66
CA PHE A 96 -0.10 9.66 -6.74
C PHE A 96 -0.64 10.51 -7.88
N THR A 97 0.22 11.33 -8.47
CA THR A 97 -0.16 12.16 -9.62
C THR A 97 0.89 12.09 -10.72
N ILE A 98 0.53 12.58 -11.91
CA ILE A 98 1.47 12.74 -13.02
C ILE A 98 2.45 13.88 -12.71
N GLU A 99 1.98 14.95 -12.07
CA GLU A 99 2.73 16.17 -11.77
C GLU A 99 3.86 15.92 -10.76
N SER A 100 3.59 15.16 -9.69
CA SER A 100 4.62 14.76 -8.73
C SER A 100 5.46 13.57 -9.21
N GLY A 101 5.11 12.99 -10.37
CA GLY A 101 5.93 12.04 -11.12
C GLY A 101 5.73 10.58 -10.76
N GLU A 102 4.90 10.24 -9.76
CA GLU A 102 4.61 8.86 -9.37
C GLU A 102 3.78 8.13 -10.44
N LEU A 103 3.04 8.84 -11.28
CA LEU A 103 2.30 8.26 -12.41
C LEU A 103 2.95 8.59 -13.77
N THR A 104 2.80 7.68 -14.73
CA THR A 104 3.00 7.96 -16.16
C THR A 104 1.79 8.74 -16.70
N PRO A 105 1.90 9.36 -17.89
CA PRO A 105 0.74 9.93 -18.58
C PRO A 105 -0.40 8.92 -18.81
N THR A 106 -0.06 7.62 -18.86
CA THR A 106 -1.00 6.50 -18.94
C THR A 106 -1.47 5.98 -17.57
N LEU A 107 -1.28 6.77 -16.50
CA LEU A 107 -1.67 6.48 -15.11
C LEU A 107 -1.02 5.23 -14.49
N LYS A 108 0.07 4.73 -15.07
CA LYS A 108 0.83 3.62 -14.49
C LYS A 108 1.79 4.13 -13.42
N VAL A 109 1.87 3.42 -12.30
CA VAL A 109 2.79 3.76 -11.20
C VAL A 109 4.25 3.58 -11.61
N LYS A 110 5.06 4.63 -11.46
CA LYS A 110 6.53 4.61 -11.58
C LYS A 110 7.16 4.18 -10.26
N ARG A 111 7.28 2.86 -10.07
CA ARG A 111 7.79 2.24 -8.84
C ARG A 111 9.14 2.79 -8.36
N LYS A 112 10.04 3.17 -9.27
CA LYS A 112 11.34 3.77 -8.93
C LYS A 112 11.15 5.09 -8.17
N VAL A 113 10.33 5.98 -8.71
CA VAL A 113 10.01 7.28 -8.11
C VAL A 113 9.31 7.11 -6.76
N VAL A 114 8.34 6.18 -6.68
CA VAL A 114 7.66 5.86 -5.42
C VAL A 114 8.65 5.39 -4.36
N ARG A 115 9.57 4.47 -4.71
CA ARG A 115 10.59 3.99 -3.76
C ARG A 115 11.51 5.09 -3.28
N GLU A 116 11.96 5.97 -4.17
CA GLU A 116 12.82 7.10 -3.83
C GLU A 116 12.10 8.10 -2.93
N ARG A 117 10.87 8.49 -3.29
CA ARG A 117 10.06 9.45 -2.53
C ARG A 117 9.69 8.95 -1.14
N TYR A 118 9.32 7.68 -1.02
CA TYR A 118 8.86 7.09 0.25
C TYR A 118 9.94 6.26 0.94
N ALA A 119 11.22 6.45 0.59
CA ALA A 119 12.33 5.66 1.12
C ALA A 119 12.30 5.58 2.64
N SER A 120 12.13 6.70 3.36
CA SER A 120 12.07 6.71 4.82
C SER A 120 10.95 5.85 5.41
N LEU A 121 9.77 5.83 4.78
CA LEU A 121 8.66 4.97 5.22
C LEU A 121 8.95 3.49 4.93
N ILE A 122 9.60 3.21 3.80
CA ILE A 122 9.98 1.85 3.40
C ILE A 122 11.04 1.29 4.35
N GLU A 123 12.06 2.08 4.67
CA GLU A 123 13.09 1.69 5.64
C GLU A 123 12.49 1.38 7.01
N GLY A 124 11.49 2.14 7.46
CA GLY A 124 10.75 1.87 8.70
C GLY A 124 9.98 0.54 8.72
N MET A 125 9.72 -0.07 7.55
CA MET A 125 9.09 -1.40 7.47
C MET A 125 10.09 -2.55 7.37
N ARG A 126 11.37 -2.28 7.10
CA ARG A 126 12.40 -3.30 6.84
C ARG A 126 12.84 -4.09 8.07
N GLY A 127 12.80 -3.49 9.25
CA GLY A 127 13.07 -4.14 10.55
C GLY A 127 11.79 -4.53 11.25
#